data_AF-C0Z410-F1
#
_entry.id   AF-C0Z410-F1
#
_cell.length_a   1.000
_cell.length_b   1.000
_cell.length_c   1.000
_cell.angle_alpha   90.00
_cell.angle_beta   90.00
_cell.angle_gamma   90.00
#
_symmetry.space_group_name_H-M   'P 1'
#
loop_
_entity.id
_entity.type
_entity.pdbx_description
1 polymer ?
#
loop_
_entity_poly.entity_id
_entity_poly.type
_entity_poly.pdbx_seq_one_letter_code
_entity_poly.pdbx_strand_id
1 'polypeptide(L)'
;IGSKFWEVISDEHGIDPTGLYSGDQDLQLERINVYFNEAQGAHYVPRAVLVDLEPGTMDSIRSGPYGKIFRPDNFVFGQSGAGNIWAKGHYTEGAELVEEVVDVIRKEAENCDCLQGFQLTHSLGGGTGPGMGTLIISKV
;
A
#
# COMPACT_ATOMS: atom_id res chain seq x y z
N ILE A 1 -0.29 4.74 10.22
CA ILE A 1 -1.04 5.76 9.44
C ILE A 1 -1.74 5.11 8.27
N GLY A 2 -1.03 4.52 7.30
CA GLY A 2 -1.64 3.85 6.14
C GLY A 2 -2.72 2.82 6.49
N SER A 3 -2.47 1.92 7.45
CA SER A 3 -3.49 0.98 7.92
C SER A 3 -4.77 1.69 8.40
N LYS A 4 -4.67 2.68 9.30
CA LYS A 4 -5.83 3.45 9.77
C LYS A 4 -6.55 4.22 8.67
N PHE A 5 -5.83 4.75 7.69
CA PHE A 5 -6.44 5.38 6.51
C PHE A 5 -7.34 4.38 5.76
N TRP A 6 -6.85 3.16 5.53
CA TRP A 6 -7.63 2.12 4.86
C TRP A 6 -8.80 1.60 5.70
N GLU A 7 -8.70 1.57 7.03
CA GLU A 7 -9.84 1.26 7.89
C GLU A 7 -10.95 2.31 7.70
N VAL A 8 -10.61 3.60 7.80
CA VAL A 8 -11.59 4.69 7.72
C VAL A 8 -12.21 4.77 6.33
N ILE A 9 -11.42 4.69 5.26
CA ILE A 9 -11.96 4.69 3.89
C ILE A 9 -12.85 3.46 3.64
N SER A 10 -12.46 2.28 4.14
CA SER A 10 -13.31 1.09 4.01
C SER A 10 -14.64 1.29 4.73
N ASP A 11 -14.63 1.81 5.96
CA ASP A 11 -15.83 2.12 6.72
C ASP A 11 -16.73 3.14 5.99
N GLU A 12 -16.15 4.21 5.44
CA GLU A 12 -16.89 5.24 4.67
C GLU A 12 -17.56 4.68 3.41
N HIS A 13 -16.88 3.76 2.72
CA HIS A 13 -17.39 3.08 1.53
C HIS A 13 -18.23 1.81 1.84
N GLY A 14 -18.45 1.50 3.12
CA GLY A 14 -19.23 0.33 3.54
C GLY A 14 -18.56 -1.01 3.19
N ILE A 15 -17.23 -1.05 3.05
CA ILE A 15 -16.46 -2.25 2.77
C ILE A 15 -16.05 -2.90 4.08
N ASP A 16 -16.43 -4.15 4.26
CA ASP A 16 -16.11 -4.90 5.46
C ASP A 16 -14.64 -5.40 5.46
N PRO A 17 -14.13 -5.95 6.59
CA PRO A 17 -12.77 -6.47 6.67
C PRO A 17 -12.45 -7.65 5.74
N THR A 18 -13.46 -8.26 5.13
CA THR A 18 -13.31 -9.31 4.12
C THR A 18 -13.27 -8.76 2.70
N GLY A 19 -13.49 -7.46 2.51
CA GLY A 19 -13.55 -6.82 1.20
C GLY A 19 -14.94 -6.82 0.56
N LEU A 20 -15.98 -7.25 1.25
CA LEU A 20 -17.34 -7.27 0.72
C LEU A 20 -18.06 -5.96 1.02
N TYR A 21 -18.90 -5.51 0.08
CA TYR A 21 -19.77 -4.37 0.31
C TYR A 21 -20.95 -4.73 1.23
N SER A 22 -21.12 -3.94 2.28
CA SER A 22 -22.16 -4.04 3.31
C SER A 22 -22.86 -2.71 3.58
N GLY A 23 -22.63 -1.71 2.73
CA GLY A 23 -23.22 -0.38 2.83
C GLY A 23 -24.70 -0.34 2.42
N ASP A 24 -25.31 0.83 2.63
CA ASP A 24 -26.73 1.09 2.43
C ASP A 24 -27.03 2.24 1.45
N GLN A 25 -25.99 2.89 0.91
CA GLN A 25 -26.12 4.05 0.03
C GLN A 25 -25.37 3.86 -1.28
N ASP A 26 -26.07 4.04 -2.42
CA ASP A 26 -25.47 3.93 -3.76
C ASP A 26 -24.28 4.87 -3.97
N LEU A 27 -24.26 6.02 -3.29
CA LEU A 27 -23.17 7.00 -3.33
C LEU A 27 -21.83 6.43 -2.84
N GLN A 28 -21.86 5.41 -1.97
CA GLN A 28 -20.64 4.75 -1.46
C GLN A 28 -19.92 3.99 -2.58
N LEU A 29 -20.62 3.57 -3.63
CA LEU A 29 -20.03 2.83 -4.75
C LEU A 29 -19.69 3.70 -5.96
N GLU A 30 -20.23 4.92 -6.07
CA GLU A 30 -20.11 5.78 -7.26
C GLU A 30 -18.65 6.02 -7.70
N ARG A 31 -17.73 6.13 -6.73
CA ARG A 31 -16.29 6.41 -6.98
C ARG A 31 -15.35 5.46 -6.26
N ILE A 32 -15.84 4.27 -5.91
CA ILE A 32 -15.04 3.29 -5.17
C ILE A 32 -13.80 2.84 -5.94
N ASN A 33 -13.87 2.86 -7.28
CA ASN A 33 -12.80 2.46 -8.19
C ASN A 33 -11.52 3.33 -8.06
N VAL A 34 -11.60 4.53 -7.46
CA VAL A 34 -10.45 5.40 -7.22
C VAL A 34 -9.44 4.74 -6.29
N TYR A 35 -9.91 4.15 -5.19
CA TYR A 35 -9.05 3.51 -4.18
C TYR A 35 -9.08 1.99 -4.21
N PHE A 36 -10.13 1.38 -4.79
CA PHE A 36 -10.28 -0.06 -4.83
C PHE A 36 -10.31 -0.61 -6.26
N ASN A 37 -9.82 -1.83 -6.40
CA ASN A 37 -10.10 -2.72 -7.52
C ASN A 37 -11.34 -3.57 -7.17
N GLU A 38 -12.28 -3.68 -8.09
CA GLU A 38 -13.37 -4.66 -7.97
C GLU A 38 -12.89 -6.01 -8.53
N ALA A 39 -12.80 -7.01 -7.66
CA ALA A 39 -12.56 -8.39 -8.02
C ALA A 39 -13.90 -9.15 -8.15
N GLN A 40 -13.83 -10.43 -8.53
CA GLN A 40 -15.04 -11.26 -8.69
C GLN A 40 -15.87 -11.31 -7.40
N GLY A 41 -17.19 -11.25 -7.56
CA GLY A 41 -18.14 -11.41 -6.46
C GLY A 41 -18.30 -10.16 -5.57
N ALA A 42 -18.17 -8.96 -6.14
CA ALA A 42 -18.27 -7.68 -5.42
C ALA A 42 -17.26 -7.58 -4.26
N HIS A 43 -16.06 -8.12 -4.48
CA HIS A 43 -14.96 -8.08 -3.53
C HIS A 43 -14.02 -6.93 -3.91
N TYR A 44 -13.87 -5.96 -3.03
CA TYR A 44 -13.09 -4.75 -3.23
C TYR A 44 -11.71 -4.89 -2.58
N VAL A 45 -10.67 -4.66 -3.37
CA VAL A 45 -9.26 -4.80 -2.97
C VAL A 45 -8.55 -3.45 -3.10
N PRO A 46 -7.94 -2.91 -2.03
CA PRO A 46 -7.19 -1.66 -2.03
C PRO A 46 -6.11 -1.63 -3.10
N ARG A 47 -6.05 -0.52 -3.84
CA ARG A 47 -4.92 -0.15 -4.71
C ARG A 47 -3.76 0.36 -3.85
N ALA A 48 -3.16 -0.54 -3.07
CA ALA A 48 -2.10 -0.22 -2.12
C ALA A 48 -0.87 -1.11 -2.36
N VAL A 49 0.32 -0.52 -2.25
CA VAL A 49 1.60 -1.23 -2.18
C VAL A 49 2.20 -0.96 -0.81
N LEU A 50 2.51 -2.01 -0.07
CA LEU A 50 3.03 -1.94 1.29
C LEU A 50 4.51 -2.32 1.27
N VAL A 51 5.35 -1.38 1.68
CA VAL A 51 6.81 -1.48 1.56
C VAL A 51 7.45 -1.23 2.92
N ASP A 52 8.34 -2.14 3.31
CA ASP A 52 9.25 -1.91 4.44
C ASP A 52 10.55 -2.70 4.24
N LEU A 53 11.65 -2.25 4.81
CA LEU A 53 12.92 -2.99 4.76
C LEU A 53 12.97 -4.10 5.83
N GLU A 54 12.04 -4.08 6.79
CA GLU A 54 11.90 -5.09 7.84
C GLU A 54 10.60 -5.90 7.69
N PRO A 55 10.63 -7.23 7.92
CA PRO A 55 9.44 -8.06 7.79
C PRO A 55 8.40 -7.83 8.90
N GLY A 56 8.81 -7.35 10.09
CA GLY A 56 7.94 -7.29 11.28
C GLY A 56 6.73 -6.36 11.13
N THR A 57 6.81 -5.33 10.29
CA THR A 57 5.68 -4.44 10.01
C THR A 57 4.56 -5.16 9.26
N MET A 58 4.90 -6.14 8.42
CA MET A 58 3.92 -6.85 7.59
C MET A 58 3.03 -7.77 8.42
N ASP A 59 3.60 -8.46 9.41
CA ASP A 59 2.83 -9.29 10.34
C ASP A 59 1.85 -8.44 11.17
N SER A 60 2.29 -7.24 11.55
CA SER A 60 1.46 -6.28 12.29
C SER A 60 0.27 -5.78 11.45
N ILE A 61 0.48 -5.56 10.15
CA ILE A 61 -0.61 -5.15 9.24
C ILE A 61 -1.56 -6.31 8.97
N ARG A 62 -1.04 -7.51 8.70
CA ARG A 62 -1.85 -8.71 8.39
C ARG A 62 -2.70 -9.16 9.57
N SER A 63 -2.23 -8.96 10.79
CA SER A 63 -2.99 -9.21 12.03
C SER A 63 -3.98 -8.10 12.38
N GLY A 64 -3.92 -6.96 11.69
CA GLY A 64 -4.87 -5.86 11.85
C GLY A 64 -6.29 -6.23 11.36
N PRO A 65 -7.31 -5.45 11.75
CA PRO A 65 -8.70 -5.74 11.40
C PRO A 65 -8.90 -5.89 9.90
N TYR A 66 -8.36 -4.94 9.13
CA TYR A 66 -8.38 -4.91 7.66
C TYR A 66 -7.09 -5.49 7.05
N GLY A 67 -6.38 -6.39 7.75
CA GLY A 67 -5.14 -6.96 7.23
C GLY A 67 -5.34 -7.87 6.01
N LYS A 68 -6.50 -8.51 5.91
CA LYS A 68 -6.81 -9.56 4.92
C LYS A 68 -7.30 -9.04 3.57
N ILE A 69 -7.75 -7.79 3.52
CA ILE A 69 -8.27 -7.15 2.32
C ILE A 69 -7.15 -6.75 1.35
N PHE A 70 -5.91 -6.56 1.84
CA PHE A 70 -4.77 -6.26 0.99
C PHE A 70 -4.31 -7.48 0.17
N ARG A 71 -3.94 -7.26 -1.10
CA ARG A 71 -3.39 -8.32 -1.94
C ARG A 71 -2.03 -8.78 -1.39
N PRO A 72 -1.81 -10.09 -1.16
CA PRO A 72 -0.54 -10.60 -0.65
C PRO A 72 0.68 -10.22 -1.52
N ASP A 73 0.48 -10.17 -2.84
CA ASP A 73 1.52 -9.82 -3.82
C ASP A 73 1.97 -8.35 -3.76
N ASN A 74 1.20 -7.50 -3.08
CA ASN A 74 1.50 -6.07 -2.94
C ASN A 74 2.32 -5.75 -1.67
N PHE A 75 2.71 -6.78 -0.91
CA PHE A 75 3.61 -6.66 0.22
C PHE A 75 5.04 -6.91 -0.25
N VAL A 76 5.86 -5.86 -0.28
CA VAL A 76 7.28 -5.95 -0.65
C VAL A 76 8.11 -5.64 0.58
N PHE A 77 8.98 -6.56 0.99
CA PHE A 77 9.79 -6.34 2.17
C PHE A 77 11.19 -6.92 2.13
N GLY A 78 12.11 -6.22 2.79
CA GLY A 78 13.50 -6.64 2.96
C GLY A 78 13.69 -7.61 4.12
N GLN A 79 14.94 -8.01 4.33
CA GLN A 79 15.37 -8.84 5.47
C GLN A 79 16.12 -8.02 6.54
N SER A 80 16.35 -6.73 6.28
CA SER A 80 17.28 -5.89 7.03
C SER A 80 16.76 -4.45 7.03
N GLY A 81 16.64 -3.85 8.21
CA GLY A 81 16.15 -2.47 8.33
C GLY A 81 17.22 -1.41 8.07
N ALA A 82 16.77 -0.22 7.69
CA ALA A 82 17.63 0.94 7.53
C ALA A 82 18.18 1.49 8.87
N GLY A 83 17.63 1.07 10.02
CA GLY A 83 18.15 1.42 11.35
C GLY A 83 18.24 2.93 11.62
N ASN A 84 17.23 3.70 11.22
CA ASN A 84 17.20 5.17 11.28
C ASN A 84 18.31 5.90 10.49
N ILE A 85 18.89 5.24 9.48
CA ILE A 85 19.89 5.83 8.59
C ILE A 85 19.26 6.05 7.21
N TRP A 86 19.06 7.31 6.84
CA TRP A 86 18.52 7.68 5.53
C TRP A 86 19.34 7.11 4.37
N ALA A 87 20.68 7.21 4.45
CA ALA A 87 21.58 6.73 3.40
C ALA A 87 21.46 5.22 3.15
N LYS A 88 21.17 4.42 4.18
CA LYS A 88 20.91 2.98 3.99
C LYS A 88 19.61 2.75 3.21
N GLY A 89 18.55 3.47 3.57
CA GLY A 89 17.28 3.41 2.87
C GLY A 89 17.37 3.92 1.43
N HIS A 90 18.26 4.86 1.12
CA HIS A 90 18.33 5.48 -0.21
C HIS A 90 19.38 4.86 -1.14
N TYR A 91 20.56 4.48 -0.62
CA TYR A 91 21.70 4.07 -1.44
C TYR A 91 22.10 2.60 -1.31
N THR A 92 21.69 1.89 -0.25
CA THR A 92 22.09 0.49 -0.04
C THR A 92 20.87 -0.43 0.04
N GLU A 93 20.31 -0.67 1.23
CA GLU A 93 19.25 -1.65 1.47
C GLU A 93 17.99 -1.34 0.62
N GLY A 94 17.59 -0.07 0.57
CA GLY A 94 16.43 0.31 -0.25
C GLY A 94 16.71 0.28 -1.75
N ALA A 95 17.96 0.45 -2.18
CA ALA A 95 18.33 0.35 -3.59
C ALA A 95 18.30 -1.10 -4.09
N GLU A 96 18.53 -2.08 -3.21
CA GLU A 96 18.38 -3.50 -3.54
C GLU A 96 16.91 -3.90 -3.72
N LEU A 97 15.99 -3.30 -2.97
CA LEU A 97 14.56 -3.65 -2.97
C LEU A 97 13.71 -2.80 -3.96
N VAL A 98 14.21 -1.65 -4.40
CA VAL A 98 13.38 -0.67 -5.14
C VAL A 98 12.85 -1.20 -6.47
N GLU A 99 13.59 -2.04 -7.19
CA GLU A 99 13.14 -2.57 -8.49
C GLU A 99 11.90 -3.45 -8.32
N GLU A 100 11.85 -4.28 -7.28
CA GLU A 100 10.68 -5.10 -6.95
C GLU A 100 9.46 -4.23 -6.61
N VAL A 101 9.67 -3.16 -5.84
CA VAL A 101 8.60 -2.19 -5.53
C VAL A 101 8.08 -1.52 -6.79
N VAL A 102 8.97 -1.06 -7.68
CA VAL A 102 8.59 -0.39 -8.93
C VAL A 102 7.84 -1.35 -9.85
N ASP A 103 8.21 -2.63 -9.88
CA ASP A 103 7.50 -3.66 -10.66
C ASP A 103 6.07 -3.89 -10.13
N VAL A 104 5.87 -3.89 -8.81
CA VAL A 104 4.52 -3.99 -8.21
C VAL A 104 3.72 -2.72 -8.50
N ILE A 105 4.32 -1.53 -8.36
CA ILE A 105 3.68 -0.25 -8.70
C ILE A 105 3.25 -0.24 -10.17
N ARG A 106 4.10 -0.74 -11.09
CA ARG A 106 3.79 -0.85 -12.52
C ARG A 106 2.58 -1.73 -12.76
N LYS A 107 2.51 -2.91 -12.14
CA LYS A 107 1.36 -3.82 -12.26
C LYS A 107 0.07 -3.17 -11.77
N GLU A 108 0.11 -2.43 -10.65
CA GLU A 108 -1.05 -1.67 -10.18
C GLU A 108 -1.46 -0.55 -11.14
N ALA A 109 -0.48 0.16 -11.70
CA ALA A 109 -0.72 1.22 -12.67
C ALA A 109 -1.34 0.70 -13.97
N GLU A 110 -0.89 -0.46 -14.46
CA GLU A 110 -1.45 -1.12 -15.66
C GLU A 110 -2.89 -1.62 -15.44
N ASN A 111 -3.28 -1.90 -14.19
CA ASN A 111 -4.65 -2.25 -13.80
C ASN A 111 -5.56 -1.03 -13.60
N CYS A 112 -5.11 0.18 -13.96
CA CYS A 112 -5.92 1.40 -13.90
C CYS A 112 -6.30 1.85 -15.32
N ASP A 113 -7.57 2.19 -15.54
CA ASP A 113 -8.03 2.72 -16.84
C ASP A 113 -7.37 4.08 -17.17
N CYS A 114 -7.26 4.95 -16.16
CA CYS A 114 -6.61 6.25 -16.26
C CYS A 114 -6.00 6.63 -14.91
N LEU A 115 -4.72 6.31 -14.73
CA LEU A 115 -3.99 6.62 -13.50
C LEU A 115 -3.78 8.14 -13.35
N GLN A 116 -4.22 8.71 -12.23
CA GLN A 116 -4.06 10.15 -11.93
C GLN A 116 -2.72 10.47 -11.26
N GLY A 117 -2.20 9.55 -10.46
CA GLY A 117 -0.97 9.74 -9.70
C GLY A 117 -0.85 8.76 -8.53
N PHE A 118 0.05 9.07 -7.60
CA PHE A 118 0.38 8.20 -6.46
C PHE A 118 0.26 8.97 -5.15
N GLN A 119 -0.23 8.32 -4.11
CA GLN A 119 -0.24 8.84 -2.74
C GLN A 119 0.77 8.08 -1.89
N LEU A 120 1.89 8.72 -1.54
CA LEU A 120 2.90 8.14 -0.67
C LEU A 120 2.69 8.57 0.79
N THR A 121 2.59 7.60 1.69
CA THR A 121 2.59 7.85 3.14
C THR A 121 3.87 7.31 3.76
N HIS A 122 4.74 8.20 4.24
CA HIS A 122 6.01 7.82 4.85
C HIS A 122 6.40 8.79 5.98
N SER A 123 7.31 8.37 6.85
CA SER A 123 7.91 9.25 7.87
C SER A 123 9.13 9.97 7.31
N LEU A 124 9.49 11.12 7.91
CA LEU A 124 10.72 11.84 7.60
C LEU A 124 11.87 11.57 8.58
N GLY A 125 11.58 11.09 9.79
CA GLY A 125 12.57 10.89 10.86
C GLY A 125 13.25 9.52 10.90
N GLY A 126 12.84 8.57 10.04
CA GLY A 126 13.36 7.21 10.03
C GLY A 126 14.49 6.98 9.01
N GLY A 127 14.78 5.71 8.71
CA GLY A 127 15.70 5.31 7.63
C GLY A 127 14.95 4.86 6.38
N THR A 128 14.04 3.89 6.52
CA THR A 128 13.24 3.32 5.42
C THR A 128 12.31 4.36 4.81
N GLY A 129 11.44 4.96 5.63
CA GLY A 129 10.46 5.95 5.19
C GLY A 129 11.06 7.05 4.32
N PRO A 130 12.02 7.85 4.82
CA PRO A 130 12.56 8.95 4.04
C PRO A 130 13.61 8.49 3.01
N GLY A 131 14.42 7.48 3.30
CA GLY A 131 15.46 6.99 2.39
C GLY A 131 14.86 6.32 1.16
N MET A 132 14.12 5.23 1.40
CA MET A 132 13.50 4.46 0.32
C MET A 132 12.33 5.21 -0.31
N GLY A 133 11.55 5.95 0.48
CA GLY A 133 10.43 6.74 -0.06
C GLY A 133 10.88 7.80 -1.06
N THR A 134 11.97 8.52 -0.80
CA THR A 134 12.53 9.49 -1.76
C THR A 134 13.12 8.81 -2.99
N LEU A 135 13.75 7.64 -2.82
CA LEU A 135 14.24 6.84 -3.93
C LEU A 135 13.09 6.40 -4.85
N ILE A 136 12.00 5.87 -4.28
CA ILE A 136 10.81 5.48 -5.04
C ILE A 136 10.25 6.67 -5.83
N ILE A 137 10.06 7.82 -5.19
CA ILE A 137 9.57 9.04 -5.86
C ILE A 137 10.44 9.42 -7.06
N SER A 138 11.76 9.25 -6.98
CA SER A 138 12.68 9.58 -8.08
C SER A 138 12.62 8.62 -9.28
N LYS A 139 12.04 7.43 -9.10
CA LYS A 139 11.93 6.38 -10.12
C LYS A 139 10.55 6.26 -10.76
N VAL A 140 9.55 6.92 -10.18
CA VAL A 140 8.15 6.92 -10.63
C VAL A 140 7.90 8.05 -11.62
#